data_AF-A0A7W8J9B1-F1
#
_entry.id   AF-A0A7W8J9B1-F1
#
_cell.length_a   1.000
_cell.length_b   1.000
_cell.length_c   1.000
_cell.angle_alpha   90.00
_cell.angle_beta   90.00
_cell.angle_gamma   90.00
#
_symmetry.space_group_name_H-M   'P 1'
#
loop_
_entity.id
_entity.type
_entity.pdbx_description
1 polymer ?
#
loop_
_entity_poly.entity_id
_entity_poly.type
_entity_poly.pdbx_seq_one_letter_code
_entity_poly.pdbx_strand_id
1 'polypeptide(L)'
;MAGGLAASMLMGCGKHEAQATAVPAPAMKPAPATPIDVKKAEVGEPTWDPEWDKIVELALPPAMLSGQVPHDVKRFCPAFYGMAEDDKRAFWAYFFQALAGAEAGLEPTVQAKHAQPEMLVKDEVTGRPGRTSGLLQLTYEDQKRYGCDFDWERDKKLKVGDPDRTILQPKNNLECGVKILDKQIIEKHKALLSGSGYWSTLRPGTVSYRVFAKQMTNVPAACSVHSAKTVHGTR
;
A
#
# COMPACT_ATOMS: atom_id res chain seq x y z
N MET A 1 -83.42 14.32 12.81
CA MET A 1 -82.15 14.46 13.57
C MET A 1 -81.12 13.61 12.84
N ALA A 2 -80.29 14.21 11.98
CA ALA A 2 -78.85 14.48 12.21
C ALA A 2 -78.08 13.18 12.57
N GLY A 3 -77.33 12.53 11.68
CA GLY A 3 -75.98 12.93 11.20
C GLY A 3 -74.92 12.12 11.99
N GLY A 4 -73.80 11.60 11.51
CA GLY A 4 -73.12 11.57 10.22
C GLY A 4 -71.94 10.59 10.30
N LEU A 5 -71.23 10.42 9.18
CA LEU A 5 -70.02 9.60 9.04
C LEU A 5 -68.87 10.04 9.97
N ALA A 6 -68.01 9.11 10.38
CA ALA A 6 -66.65 9.43 10.80
C ALA A 6 -65.64 8.45 10.19
N ALA A 7 -64.72 9.02 9.43
CA ALA A 7 -63.67 8.37 8.65
C ALA A 7 -62.38 8.16 9.46
N SER A 8 -61.58 7.22 8.96
CA SER A 8 -60.22 6.86 9.32
C SER A 8 -59.25 8.03 9.41
N MET A 9 -58.28 7.98 10.34
CA MET A 9 -56.88 8.36 10.11
C MET A 9 -55.96 7.67 11.14
N LEU A 10 -55.21 6.66 10.72
CA LEU A 10 -54.01 6.21 11.43
C LEU A 10 -52.86 7.12 10.97
N MET A 11 -52.36 7.97 11.87
CA MET A 11 -51.16 8.77 11.65
C MET A 11 -49.94 7.84 11.56
N GLY A 12 -49.41 7.66 10.36
CA GLY A 12 -48.10 7.07 10.14
C GLY A 12 -47.01 8.06 10.52
N CYS A 13 -46.16 7.69 11.49
CA CYS A 13 -44.89 8.36 11.73
C CYS A 13 -43.99 8.17 10.50
N GLY A 14 -43.78 9.24 9.75
CA GLY A 14 -42.77 9.30 8.69
C GLY A 14 -41.39 9.08 9.28
N LYS A 15 -40.78 7.92 8.98
CA LYS A 15 -39.34 7.73 9.11
C LYS A 15 -38.68 8.65 8.09
N HIS A 16 -38.07 9.74 8.55
CA HIS A 16 -37.03 10.42 7.80
C HIS A 16 -35.79 9.51 7.81
N GLU A 17 -35.71 8.58 6.86
CA GLU A 17 -34.44 7.99 6.49
C GLU A 17 -33.60 9.09 5.85
N ALA A 18 -32.64 9.62 6.61
CA ALA A 18 -31.54 10.36 6.03
C ALA A 18 -30.82 9.41 5.06
N GLN A 19 -31.02 9.61 3.76
CA GLN A 19 -30.17 9.00 2.73
C GLN A 19 -28.74 9.46 3.00
N ALA A 20 -27.93 8.56 3.55
CA ALA A 20 -26.48 8.72 3.55
C ALA A 20 -26.06 8.85 2.08
N THR A 21 -25.64 10.04 1.68
CA THR A 21 -24.96 10.23 0.41
C THR A 21 -23.69 9.41 0.46
N ALA A 22 -23.68 8.26 -0.21
CA ALA A 22 -22.48 7.45 -0.37
C ALA A 22 -21.40 8.34 -0.99
N VAL A 23 -20.28 8.50 -0.27
CA VAL A 23 -19.12 9.21 -0.81
C VAL A 23 -18.67 8.42 -2.04
N PRO A 24 -18.58 9.03 -3.23
CA PRO A 24 -18.15 8.31 -4.43
C PRO A 24 -16.75 7.73 -4.19
N ALA A 25 -16.56 6.49 -4.63
CA ALA A 25 -15.26 5.83 -4.55
C ALA A 25 -14.20 6.67 -5.27
N PRO A 26 -12.96 6.73 -4.73
CA PRO A 26 -11.89 7.48 -5.38
C PRO A 26 -11.62 6.92 -6.79
N ALA A 27 -11.34 7.82 -7.73
CA ALA A 27 -10.87 7.43 -9.05
C ALA A 27 -9.46 6.80 -8.93
N MET A 28 -9.26 5.67 -9.60
CA MET A 28 -8.05 4.86 -9.54
C MET A 28 -7.61 4.49 -10.96
N LYS A 29 -6.29 4.39 -11.15
CA LYS A 29 -5.65 4.04 -12.43
C LYS A 29 -4.72 2.86 -12.17
N PRO A 30 -4.73 1.83 -13.04
CA PRO A 30 -3.83 0.69 -12.86
C PRO A 30 -2.37 1.15 -12.93
N ALA A 31 -1.53 0.59 -12.05
CA ALA A 31 -0.10 0.78 -12.15
C ALA A 31 0.47 -0.01 -13.35
N PRO A 32 1.50 0.52 -14.04
CA PRO A 32 2.21 -0.27 -15.04
C PRO A 32 2.98 -1.41 -14.38
N ALA A 33 3.25 -2.49 -15.11
CA ALA A 33 4.04 -3.62 -14.59
C ALA A 33 5.49 -3.23 -14.28
N THR A 34 6.03 -3.66 -13.14
CA THR A 34 7.47 -3.49 -12.84
C THR A 34 8.35 -4.40 -13.71
N PRO A 35 9.65 -4.10 -13.90
CA PRO A 35 10.56 -4.94 -14.68
C PRO A 35 10.63 -6.40 -14.26
N ILE A 36 10.52 -6.73 -12.96
CA ILE A 36 10.44 -8.13 -12.53
C ILE A 36 9.09 -8.76 -12.88
N ASP A 37 8.00 -8.00 -12.77
CA ASP A 37 6.66 -8.46 -13.14
C ASP A 37 6.57 -8.83 -14.63
N VAL A 38 7.11 -7.96 -15.50
CA VAL A 38 7.23 -8.23 -16.94
C VAL A 38 8.02 -9.52 -17.21
N LYS A 39 9.17 -9.68 -16.54
CA LYS A 39 10.00 -10.87 -16.72
C LYS A 39 9.31 -12.15 -16.27
N LYS A 40 8.58 -12.10 -15.15
CA LYS A 40 7.81 -13.24 -14.65
C LYS A 40 6.71 -13.62 -15.63
N ALA A 41 6.01 -12.63 -16.18
CA ALA A 41 5.02 -12.87 -17.22
C ALA A 41 5.63 -13.54 -18.47
N GLU A 42 6.81 -13.10 -18.91
CA GLU A 42 7.52 -13.69 -20.06
C GLU A 42 7.88 -15.17 -19.87
N VAL A 43 8.16 -15.60 -18.63
CA VAL A 43 8.53 -16.99 -18.30
C VAL A 43 7.37 -17.80 -17.72
N GLY A 44 6.16 -17.25 -17.65
CA GLY A 44 4.98 -17.93 -17.11
C GLY A 44 5.00 -18.14 -15.59
N GLU A 45 5.77 -17.34 -14.85
CA GLU A 45 5.77 -17.33 -13.40
C GLU A 45 4.62 -16.46 -12.83
N PRO A 46 4.19 -16.71 -11.57
CA PRO A 46 3.21 -15.85 -10.90
C PRO A 46 3.65 -14.39 -10.84
N THR A 47 2.78 -13.51 -11.34
CA THR A 47 2.94 -12.06 -11.41
C THR A 47 2.21 -11.34 -10.27
N TRP A 48 2.37 -10.03 -10.22
CA TRP A 48 1.53 -9.15 -9.40
C TRP A 48 0.05 -9.31 -9.78
N ASP A 49 -0.81 -9.39 -8.78
CA ASP A 49 -2.26 -9.39 -8.96
C ASP A 49 -2.74 -7.94 -9.08
N PRO A 50 -3.40 -7.54 -10.18
CA PRO A 50 -3.93 -6.18 -10.35
C PRO A 50 -4.89 -5.73 -9.24
N GLU A 51 -5.56 -6.64 -8.52
CA GLU A 51 -6.39 -6.27 -7.38
C GLU A 51 -5.56 -5.73 -6.20
N TRP A 52 -4.26 -6.04 -6.14
CA TRP A 52 -3.37 -5.51 -5.10
C TRP A 52 -3.07 -4.02 -5.29
N ASP A 53 -3.19 -3.48 -6.51
CA ASP A 53 -3.12 -2.03 -6.73
C ASP A 53 -4.24 -1.34 -5.94
N LYS A 54 -5.48 -1.84 -6.05
CA LYS A 54 -6.63 -1.27 -5.34
C LYS A 54 -6.46 -1.31 -3.83
N ILE A 55 -5.85 -2.38 -3.29
CA ILE A 55 -5.52 -2.49 -1.86
C ILE A 55 -4.63 -1.33 -1.44
N VAL A 56 -3.55 -1.08 -2.19
CA VAL A 56 -2.63 0.02 -1.90
C VAL A 56 -3.35 1.36 -2.08
N GLU A 57 -3.99 1.58 -3.23
CA GLU A 57 -4.64 2.84 -3.56
C GLU A 57 -5.70 3.24 -2.53
N LEU A 58 -6.49 2.31 -2.02
CA LEU A 58 -7.51 2.56 -0.99
C LEU A 58 -6.92 2.77 0.41
N ALA A 59 -5.75 2.20 0.69
CA ALA A 59 -5.08 2.34 1.99
C ALA A 59 -4.35 3.69 2.16
N LEU A 60 -4.10 4.43 1.07
CA LEU A 60 -3.34 5.67 1.09
C LEU A 60 -4.06 6.79 1.87
N PRO A 61 -3.44 7.36 2.92
CA PRO A 61 -3.97 8.53 3.59
C PRO A 61 -3.84 9.78 2.69
N PRO A 62 -4.72 10.79 2.84
CA PRO A 62 -4.65 12.02 2.06
C PRO A 62 -3.30 12.73 2.09
N ALA A 63 -2.58 12.63 3.22
CA ALA A 63 -1.24 13.17 3.40
C ALA A 63 -0.23 12.66 2.35
N MET A 64 -0.29 11.35 2.03
CA MET A 64 0.58 10.73 1.02
C MET A 64 0.22 11.14 -0.42
N LEU A 65 -0.94 11.76 -0.65
CA LEU A 65 -1.37 12.29 -1.95
C LEU A 65 -1.14 13.82 -2.05
N SER A 66 -0.58 14.42 -1.00
CA SER A 66 -0.42 15.86 -0.87
C SER A 66 1.04 16.31 -1.09
N GLY A 67 1.29 17.61 -0.90
CA GLY A 67 2.64 18.18 -0.88
C GLY A 67 3.46 17.82 0.37
N GLN A 68 2.89 17.11 1.34
CA GLN A 68 3.58 16.71 2.57
C GLN A 68 4.63 15.61 2.35
N VAL A 69 4.55 14.87 1.24
CA VAL A 69 5.52 13.81 0.95
C VAL A 69 6.92 14.40 0.70
N PRO A 70 8.00 13.68 1.09
CA PRO A 70 9.37 14.11 0.91
C PRO A 70 9.76 14.44 -0.53
N HIS A 71 10.60 15.46 -0.71
CA HIS A 71 11.04 15.95 -2.03
C HIS A 71 11.77 14.89 -2.87
N ASP A 72 12.41 13.90 -2.24
CA ASP A 72 13.12 12.84 -2.93
C ASP A 72 12.20 11.83 -3.63
N VAL A 73 10.87 11.92 -3.46
CA VAL A 73 9.88 11.31 -4.38
C VAL A 73 10.14 11.73 -5.84
N LYS A 74 10.59 12.97 -6.08
CA LYS A 74 10.91 13.48 -7.43
C LYS A 74 12.00 12.69 -8.14
N ARG A 75 12.82 11.93 -7.39
CA ARG A 75 13.84 11.07 -7.99
C ARG A 75 13.22 9.97 -8.85
N PHE A 76 12.03 9.51 -8.49
CA PHE A 76 11.29 8.50 -9.25
C PHE A 76 10.14 9.11 -10.05
N CYS A 77 9.54 10.19 -9.54
CA CYS A 77 8.39 10.83 -10.17
C CYS A 77 8.53 12.36 -10.16
N PRO A 78 9.28 12.95 -11.10
CA PRO A 78 9.51 14.41 -11.15
C PRO A 78 8.23 15.26 -11.15
N ALA A 79 7.16 14.76 -11.77
CA ALA A 79 5.87 15.46 -11.85
C ALA A 79 4.92 15.22 -10.66
N PHE A 80 5.32 14.44 -9.63
CA PHE A 80 4.43 13.97 -8.55
C PHE A 80 3.56 15.07 -7.93
N TYR A 81 4.14 16.23 -7.64
CA TYR A 81 3.43 17.31 -6.95
C TYR A 81 2.37 18.02 -7.81
N GLY A 82 2.49 17.92 -9.13
CA GLY A 82 1.58 18.57 -10.09
C GLY A 82 0.59 17.63 -10.77
N MET A 83 0.70 16.31 -10.56
CA MET A 83 -0.22 15.35 -11.19
C MET A 83 -1.53 15.19 -10.41
N ALA A 84 -2.54 14.65 -11.09
CA ALA A 84 -3.86 14.41 -10.51
C ALA A 84 -3.80 13.34 -9.40
N GLU A 85 -4.81 13.31 -8.53
CA GLU A 85 -4.82 12.40 -7.38
C GLU A 85 -4.79 10.92 -7.81
N ASP A 86 -5.51 10.56 -8.86
CA ASP A 86 -5.52 9.20 -9.42
C ASP A 86 -4.14 8.80 -9.97
N ASP A 87 -3.39 9.72 -10.58
CA ASP A 87 -2.00 9.49 -10.97
C ASP A 87 -1.07 9.30 -9.76
N LYS A 88 -1.30 10.04 -8.65
CA LYS A 88 -0.57 9.86 -7.38
C LYS A 88 -0.82 8.49 -6.76
N ARG A 89 -2.07 8.03 -6.79
CA ARG A 89 -2.44 6.69 -6.34
C ARG A 89 -1.75 5.61 -7.19
N ALA A 90 -1.78 5.75 -8.52
CA ALA A 90 -1.07 4.84 -9.43
C ALA A 90 0.46 4.83 -9.19
N PHE A 91 1.07 5.98 -8.88
CA PHE A 91 2.49 6.04 -8.50
C PHE A 91 2.78 5.23 -7.24
N TRP A 92 1.94 5.37 -6.20
CA TRP A 92 2.16 4.64 -4.95
C TRP A 92 1.87 3.14 -5.10
N ALA A 93 0.86 2.74 -5.86
CA ALA A 93 0.64 1.34 -6.22
C ALA A 93 1.87 0.75 -6.91
N TYR A 94 2.39 1.44 -7.93
CA TYR A 94 3.63 1.07 -8.61
C TYR A 94 4.84 0.99 -7.66
N PHE A 95 4.97 1.95 -6.74
CA PHE A 95 6.03 1.98 -5.74
C PHE A 95 5.98 0.74 -4.84
N PHE A 96 4.81 0.34 -4.37
CA PHE A 96 4.65 -0.85 -3.53
C PHE A 96 4.84 -2.15 -4.31
N GLN A 97 4.43 -2.21 -5.57
CA GLN A 97 4.79 -3.32 -6.47
C GLN A 97 6.32 -3.42 -6.62
N ALA A 98 7.01 -2.30 -6.86
CA ALA A 98 8.46 -2.26 -7.01
C ALA A 98 9.20 -2.65 -5.72
N LEU A 99 8.68 -2.22 -4.57
CA LEU A 99 9.17 -2.60 -3.26
C LEU A 99 8.99 -4.11 -3.03
N ALA A 100 7.81 -4.66 -3.30
CA ALA A 100 7.56 -6.10 -3.18
C ALA A 100 8.41 -6.93 -4.14
N GLY A 101 8.68 -6.42 -5.34
CA GLY A 101 9.58 -7.03 -6.30
C GLY A 101 11.02 -7.08 -5.80
N ALA A 102 11.47 -6.06 -5.07
CA ALA A 102 12.81 -6.02 -4.49
C ALA A 102 12.96 -6.84 -3.20
N GLU A 103 11.91 -6.88 -2.37
CA GLU A 103 11.92 -7.57 -1.08
C GLU A 103 11.63 -9.07 -1.18
N ALA A 104 10.70 -9.46 -2.06
CA ALA A 104 10.12 -10.81 -2.10
C ALA A 104 10.06 -11.40 -3.51
N GLY A 105 10.49 -10.68 -4.54
CA GLY A 105 10.31 -11.12 -5.92
C GLY A 105 8.83 -11.24 -6.32
N LEU A 106 7.95 -10.44 -5.70
CA LEU A 106 6.47 -10.52 -5.85
C LEU A 106 5.82 -11.80 -5.29
N GLU A 107 6.54 -12.59 -4.47
CA GLU A 107 6.00 -13.81 -3.86
C GLU A 107 5.36 -13.51 -2.49
N PRO A 108 4.03 -13.69 -2.30
CA PRO A 108 3.36 -13.32 -1.06
C PRO A 108 3.62 -14.27 0.09
N THR A 109 4.13 -15.48 -0.16
CA THR A 109 4.31 -16.52 0.88
C THR A 109 5.76 -16.66 1.36
N VAL A 110 6.70 -15.89 0.78
CA VAL A 110 8.13 -16.03 1.09
C VAL A 110 8.46 -15.54 2.50
N GLN A 111 9.38 -16.24 3.15
CA GLN A 111 9.95 -15.85 4.44
C GLN A 111 11.46 -15.82 4.36
N ALA A 112 12.06 -14.76 4.91
CA ALA A 112 13.50 -14.67 5.06
C ALA A 112 13.89 -14.74 6.54
N LYS A 113 15.05 -15.35 6.77
CA LYS A 113 15.74 -15.27 8.06
C LYS A 113 16.99 -14.42 7.88
N HIS A 114 17.01 -13.26 8.53
CA HIS A 114 18.16 -12.40 8.56
C HIS A 114 19.21 -12.96 9.54
N ALA A 115 20.46 -13.02 9.08
CA ALA A 115 21.62 -13.41 9.89
C ALA A 115 22.39 -12.19 10.44
N GLN A 116 22.05 -10.98 10.00
CA GLN A 116 22.72 -9.75 10.41
C GLN A 116 22.35 -9.39 11.86
N PRO A 117 23.32 -9.08 12.74
CA PRO A 117 23.10 -8.82 14.16
C PRO A 117 22.02 -7.76 14.45
N GLU A 118 21.98 -6.70 13.65
CA GLU A 118 21.03 -5.59 13.77
C GLU A 118 19.58 -6.03 13.51
N MET A 119 19.40 -7.14 12.79
CA MET A 119 18.12 -7.75 12.47
C MET A 119 17.81 -8.97 13.35
N LEU A 120 18.74 -9.39 14.22
CA LEU A 120 18.52 -10.45 15.21
C LEU A 120 17.83 -9.95 16.49
N VAL A 121 17.27 -8.74 16.45
CA VAL A 121 16.39 -8.24 17.52
C VAL A 121 15.19 -9.17 17.64
N LYS A 122 14.85 -9.53 18.87
CA LYS A 122 13.73 -10.42 19.18
C LYS A 122 12.43 -9.70 18.86
N ASP A 123 11.64 -10.27 17.95
CA ASP A 123 10.26 -9.82 17.71
C ASP A 123 9.46 -10.01 19.00
N GLU A 124 8.90 -8.94 19.54
CA GLU A 124 8.20 -8.96 20.83
C GLU A 124 6.82 -9.66 20.80
N VAL A 125 6.33 -10.04 19.62
CA VAL A 125 5.08 -10.79 19.45
C VAL A 125 5.36 -12.28 19.36
N THR A 126 6.32 -12.67 18.51
CA THR A 126 6.63 -14.09 18.26
C THR A 126 7.73 -14.63 19.17
N GLY A 127 8.55 -13.75 19.74
CA GLY A 127 9.76 -14.09 20.47
C GLY A 127 10.90 -14.61 19.59
N ARG A 128 10.77 -14.57 18.25
CA ARG A 128 11.75 -15.11 17.30
C ARG A 128 12.55 -13.97 16.65
N PRO A 129 13.89 -14.04 16.64
CA PRO A 129 14.70 -13.00 16.00
C PRO A 129 14.76 -13.16 14.48
N GLY A 130 14.82 -12.02 13.78
CA GLY A 130 15.23 -11.93 12.37
C GLY A 130 14.35 -12.63 11.35
N ARG A 131 13.06 -12.86 11.63
CA ARG A 131 12.12 -13.42 10.65
C ARG A 131 11.28 -12.32 10.02
N THR A 132 11.30 -12.25 8.69
CA THR A 132 10.47 -11.37 7.88
C THR A 132 9.59 -12.19 6.94
N SER A 133 8.44 -11.66 6.56
CA SER A 133 7.40 -12.42 5.86
C SER A 133 6.64 -11.61 4.81
N GLY A 134 6.29 -12.27 3.72
CA GLY A 134 5.39 -11.80 2.68
C GLY A 134 5.98 -10.76 1.74
N LEU A 135 5.11 -10.13 0.95
CA LEU A 135 5.46 -9.21 -0.14
C LEU A 135 6.46 -8.13 0.29
N LEU A 136 6.26 -7.54 1.46
CA LEU A 136 7.07 -6.42 1.95
C LEU A 136 8.05 -6.81 3.06
N GLN A 137 8.26 -8.12 3.28
CA GLN A 137 9.19 -8.66 4.28
C GLN A 137 8.98 -8.04 5.67
N LEU A 138 7.76 -8.13 6.19
CA LEU A 138 7.33 -7.53 7.46
C LEU A 138 7.46 -8.49 8.65
N THR A 139 7.27 -7.98 9.86
CA THR A 139 7.33 -8.74 11.12
C THR A 139 5.99 -8.70 11.87
N TYR A 140 5.72 -9.66 12.75
CA TYR A 140 4.49 -9.62 13.55
C TYR A 140 4.52 -8.49 14.58
N GLU A 141 5.70 -8.05 15.01
CA GLU A 141 5.86 -6.89 15.88
C GLU A 141 5.26 -5.60 15.28
N ASP A 142 5.15 -5.52 13.95
CA ASP A 142 4.55 -4.37 13.28
C ASP A 142 3.06 -4.20 13.60
N GLN A 143 2.37 -5.25 14.05
CA GLN A 143 1.04 -5.15 14.67
C GLN A 143 1.06 -4.16 15.84
N LYS A 144 2.04 -4.27 16.76
CA LYS A 144 2.16 -3.40 17.93
C LYS A 144 2.61 -2.00 17.57
N ARG A 145 3.54 -1.88 16.61
CA ARG A 145 4.19 -0.60 16.25
C ARG A 145 3.35 0.30 15.34
N TYR A 146 2.53 -0.31 14.50
CA TYR A 146 1.80 0.37 13.41
C TYR A 146 0.31 -0.01 13.34
N GLY A 147 -0.19 -0.90 14.21
CA GLY A 147 -1.59 -1.33 14.17
C GLY A 147 -1.93 -2.16 12.93
N CYS A 148 -0.99 -3.00 12.48
CA CYS A 148 -1.20 -3.90 11.35
C CYS A 148 -2.13 -5.06 11.71
N ASP A 149 -2.93 -5.53 10.75
CA ASP A 149 -3.90 -6.61 10.96
C ASP A 149 -3.22 -7.99 10.87
N PHE A 150 -2.27 -8.23 11.78
CA PHE A 150 -1.61 -9.52 11.92
C PHE A 150 -2.11 -10.21 13.19
N ASP A 151 -2.39 -11.51 13.09
CA ASP A 151 -2.83 -12.36 14.19
C ASP A 151 -1.84 -13.50 14.40
N TRP A 152 -0.84 -13.26 15.25
CA TRP A 152 0.15 -14.28 15.58
C TRP A 152 -0.46 -15.48 16.31
N GLU A 153 -1.48 -15.27 17.13
CA GLU A 153 -2.09 -16.34 17.93
C GLU A 153 -2.83 -17.36 17.05
N ARG A 154 -3.42 -16.88 15.95
CA ARG A 154 -3.95 -17.71 14.87
C ARG A 154 -2.82 -18.31 14.04
N ASP A 155 -1.93 -17.48 13.53
CA ASP A 155 -0.95 -17.88 12.52
C ASP A 155 0.12 -18.85 13.03
N LYS A 156 0.42 -18.84 14.34
CA LYS A 156 1.38 -19.79 14.94
C LYS A 156 0.90 -21.24 14.86
N LYS A 157 -0.40 -21.47 14.61
CA LYS A 157 -1.02 -22.79 14.42
C LYS A 157 -0.92 -23.30 12.98
N LEU A 158 -0.62 -22.42 12.02
CA LEU A 158 -0.50 -22.74 10.60
C LEU A 158 0.93 -23.17 10.23
N LYS A 159 1.12 -23.81 9.08
CA LYS A 159 2.47 -24.17 8.60
C LYS A 159 3.27 -22.94 8.23
N VAL A 160 4.60 -23.00 8.30
CA VAL A 160 5.45 -21.91 7.78
C VAL A 160 5.19 -21.77 6.28
N GLY A 161 4.99 -20.54 5.80
CA GLY A 161 4.64 -20.25 4.40
C GLY A 161 3.18 -20.49 4.03
N ASP A 162 2.32 -20.87 4.99
CA ASP A 162 0.89 -21.10 4.74
C ASP A 162 0.17 -19.78 4.35
N PRO A 163 -0.45 -19.70 3.15
CA PRO A 163 -1.07 -18.46 2.66
C PRO A 163 -2.22 -17.94 3.54
N ASP A 164 -2.79 -18.78 4.42
CA ASP A 164 -3.86 -18.36 5.34
C ASP A 164 -3.33 -17.59 6.57
N ARG A 165 -2.00 -17.50 6.73
CA ARG A 165 -1.38 -16.63 7.72
C ARG A 165 -1.72 -15.18 7.42
N THR A 166 -2.30 -14.46 8.38
CA THR A 166 -2.60 -13.01 8.25
C THR A 166 -1.45 -12.19 7.68
N ILE A 167 -0.20 -12.46 8.09
CA ILE A 167 0.96 -11.69 7.63
C ILE A 167 1.31 -11.94 6.15
N LEU A 168 0.91 -13.08 5.59
CA LEU A 168 1.16 -13.47 4.20
C LEU A 168 0.00 -13.09 3.27
N GLN A 169 -1.14 -12.68 3.82
CA GLN A 169 -2.26 -12.17 3.04
C GLN A 169 -1.87 -10.83 2.40
N PRO A 170 -1.95 -10.68 1.06
CA PRO A 170 -1.55 -9.45 0.37
C PRO A 170 -2.21 -8.20 0.93
N LYS A 171 -3.50 -8.26 1.26
CA LYS A 171 -4.24 -7.16 1.88
C LYS A 171 -3.57 -6.66 3.15
N ASN A 172 -3.35 -7.54 4.12
CA ASN A 172 -2.82 -7.15 5.43
C ASN A 172 -1.35 -6.73 5.33
N ASN A 173 -0.57 -7.39 4.46
CA ASN A 173 0.84 -7.06 4.25
C ASN A 173 1.01 -5.68 3.59
N LEU A 174 0.27 -5.40 2.51
CA LEU A 174 0.35 -4.13 1.78
C LEU A 174 -0.23 -2.96 2.58
N GLU A 175 -1.39 -3.12 3.23
CA GLU A 175 -1.96 -2.09 4.12
C GLU A 175 -0.99 -1.75 5.26
N CYS A 176 -0.33 -2.75 5.85
CA CYS A 176 0.70 -2.53 6.85
C CYS A 176 1.88 -1.74 6.29
N GLY A 177 2.33 -2.08 5.07
CA GLY A 177 3.36 -1.34 4.35
C GLY A 177 3.02 0.14 4.18
N VAL A 178 1.78 0.45 3.81
CA VAL A 178 1.31 1.85 3.70
C VAL A 178 1.40 2.56 5.05
N LYS A 179 0.94 1.94 6.15
CA LYS A 179 1.05 2.51 7.52
C LYS A 179 2.50 2.75 7.95
N ILE A 180 3.39 1.80 7.63
CA ILE A 180 4.82 1.91 7.95
C ILE A 180 5.47 3.06 7.18
N LEU A 181 5.12 3.22 5.90
CA LEU A 181 5.65 4.28 5.06
C LEU A 181 5.12 5.65 5.47
N ASP A 182 3.80 5.78 5.67
CA ASP A 182 3.13 6.99 6.17
C ASP A 182 3.77 7.49 7.47
N LYS A 183 3.91 6.62 8.47
CA LYS A 183 4.59 6.97 9.73
C LYS A 183 6.02 7.43 9.53
N GLN A 184 6.74 6.93 8.54
CA GLN A 184 8.10 7.38 8.27
C GLN A 184 8.15 8.73 7.59
N ILE A 185 7.40 8.90 6.51
CA ILE A 185 7.56 10.06 5.60
C ILE A 185 6.65 11.23 5.97
N ILE A 186 5.50 10.94 6.59
CA ILE A 186 4.54 11.95 7.04
C ILE A 186 4.76 12.24 8.52
N GLU A 187 4.53 11.27 9.42
CA GLU A 187 4.60 11.56 10.87
C GLU A 187 6.02 11.88 11.36
N LYS A 188 7.03 11.16 10.87
CA LYS A 188 8.43 11.34 11.26
C LYS A 188 9.24 12.22 10.32
N HIS A 189 8.62 12.74 9.25
CA HIS A 189 9.26 13.60 8.24
C HIS A 189 10.60 13.06 7.70
N LYS A 190 10.76 11.74 7.63
CA LYS A 190 11.95 11.13 7.03
C LYS A 190 11.88 11.27 5.51
N ALA A 191 13.05 11.40 4.89
CA ALA A 191 13.18 11.22 3.45
C ALA A 191 12.66 9.83 3.02
N LEU A 192 12.10 9.71 1.81
CA LEU A 192 11.68 8.43 1.24
C LEU A 192 12.86 7.46 1.17
N LEU A 193 14.02 7.97 0.76
CA LEU A 193 15.29 7.27 0.72
C LEU A 193 16.13 7.64 1.92
N SER A 194 16.16 6.78 2.93
CA SER A 194 16.82 7.05 4.21
C SER A 194 17.62 5.86 4.69
N GLY A 195 18.86 6.09 5.14
CA GLY A 195 19.72 5.05 5.74
C GLY A 195 19.14 4.43 7.03
N SER A 196 18.18 5.10 7.66
CA SER A 196 17.47 4.63 8.86
C SER A 196 16.02 4.24 8.59
N GLY A 197 15.64 4.10 7.32
CA GLY A 197 14.31 3.63 6.91
C GLY A 197 14.07 2.17 7.30
N TYR A 198 12.80 1.79 7.40
CA TYR A 198 12.38 0.41 7.72
C TYR A 198 13.00 -0.57 6.73
N TRP A 199 12.78 -0.36 5.43
CA TRP A 199 13.28 -1.25 4.38
C TRP A 199 14.73 -0.95 4.01
N SER A 200 15.54 -2.00 3.95
CA SER A 200 16.92 -1.91 3.46
C SER A 200 17.00 -1.54 1.97
N THR A 201 15.98 -1.93 1.19
CA THR A 201 15.81 -1.61 -0.22
C THR A 201 15.60 -0.11 -0.49
N LEU A 202 15.24 0.68 0.53
CA LEU A 202 15.13 2.14 0.42
C LEU A 202 16.37 2.87 0.95
N ARG A 203 17.44 2.16 1.34
CA ARG A 203 18.69 2.75 1.85
C ARG A 203 19.68 3.00 0.70
N PRO A 204 19.97 4.26 0.34
CA PRO A 204 20.90 4.56 -0.76
C PRO A 204 22.26 3.90 -0.59
N GLY A 205 22.90 3.55 -1.71
CA GLY A 205 24.26 2.98 -1.73
C GLY A 205 24.33 1.47 -1.47
N THR A 206 23.23 0.82 -1.09
CA THR A 206 23.19 -0.62 -0.84
C THR A 206 22.93 -1.44 -2.12
N VAL A 207 23.22 -2.75 -2.07
CA VAL A 207 22.82 -3.69 -3.14
C VAL A 207 21.29 -3.74 -3.25
N SER A 208 20.60 -3.85 -2.11
CA SER A 208 19.13 -3.90 -2.04
C SER A 208 18.49 -2.68 -2.70
N TYR A 209 19.05 -1.49 -2.49
CA TYR A 209 18.58 -0.28 -3.17
C TYR A 209 18.74 -0.32 -4.68
N ARG A 210 19.80 -0.93 -5.21
CA ARG A 210 19.95 -1.10 -6.66
C ARG A 210 18.87 -2.02 -7.25
N VAL A 211 18.46 -3.05 -6.51
CA VAL A 211 17.36 -3.94 -6.91
C VAL A 211 16.05 -3.14 -6.97
N PHE A 212 15.74 -2.39 -5.92
CA PHE A 212 14.55 -1.52 -5.89
C PHE A 212 14.57 -0.44 -6.98
N ALA A 213 15.68 0.28 -7.13
CA ALA A 213 15.82 1.32 -8.15
C ALA A 213 15.65 0.75 -9.57
N LYS A 214 16.09 -0.50 -9.81
CA LYS A 214 15.82 -1.21 -11.06
C LYS A 214 14.34 -1.48 -11.24
N GLN A 215 13.60 -1.82 -10.18
CA GLN A 215 12.15 -1.98 -10.29
C GLN A 215 11.43 -0.64 -10.54
N MET A 216 12.03 0.48 -10.16
CA MET A 216 11.44 1.81 -10.36
C MET A 216 11.65 2.42 -11.76
N THR A 217 12.09 1.66 -12.77
CA THR A 217 12.39 2.21 -14.11
C THR A 217 11.20 2.30 -15.06
N ASN A 218 10.05 1.71 -14.72
CA ASN A 218 8.83 1.71 -15.54
C ASN A 218 7.68 2.46 -14.84
N VAL A 219 7.97 3.56 -14.13
CA VAL A 219 6.98 4.38 -13.41
C VAL A 219 5.84 4.87 -14.31
N PRO A 220 4.66 5.19 -13.76
CA PRO A 220 3.54 5.72 -14.54
C PRO A 220 3.93 6.88 -15.45
N ALA A 221 3.36 6.94 -16.65
CA ALA A 221 3.66 7.98 -17.63
C ALA A 221 3.39 9.41 -17.11
N ALA A 222 2.45 9.56 -16.17
CA ALA A 222 2.17 10.82 -15.48
C ALA A 222 3.37 11.39 -14.71
N CYS A 223 4.34 10.56 -14.33
CA CYS A 223 5.56 10.99 -13.65
C CYS A 223 6.52 11.81 -14.53
N SER A 224 6.37 11.73 -15.86
CA SER A 224 7.19 12.49 -16.80
C SER A 224 6.76 13.96 -16.83
N VAL A 225 7.72 14.88 -16.68
CA VAL A 225 7.50 16.34 -16.75
C VAL A 225 6.89 16.82 -18.07
N HIS A 226 6.95 16.01 -19.14
CA HIS A 226 6.34 16.32 -20.43
C HIS A 226 4.84 16.01 -20.47
N SER A 227 4.36 15.08 -19.63
CA SER A 227 2.94 14.74 -19.51
C SER A 227 2.14 15.83 -18.79
N ALA A 228 2.76 16.53 -17.84
CA ALA A 228 2.11 17.61 -17.07
C ALA A 228 1.80 18.86 -17.90
N LYS A 229 2.53 19.12 -19.01
CA LYS A 229 2.29 20.29 -19.87
C LYS A 229 1.05 20.17 -20.76
N THR A 230 0.62 18.95 -21.07
CA THR A 230 -0.50 18.72 -21.98
C THR A 230 -1.86 19.01 -21.33
N VAL A 231 -1.95 18.90 -19.99
CA VAL A 231 -3.22 19.10 -19.25
C VAL A 231 -3.53 20.59 -18.97
N HIS A 232 -2.54 21.48 -19.03
CA HIS A 232 -2.73 22.94 -18.87
C HIS A 232 -2.73 23.71 -20.19
N GLY A 233 -2.82 23.00 -21.32
CA GLY A 233 -2.81 23.55 -22.67
C GLY A 233 -4.13 23.36 -23.42
N THR A 234 -5.26 23.66 -22.78
CA THR A 234 -6.52 23.89 -23.51
C THR A 234 -7.06 25.25 -23.11
N ARG A 235 -7.26 26.03 -24.17
CA ARG A 235 -7.44 27.48 -24.27
C ARG A 235 -8.80 27.95 -23.75
#